data_AF-A0A7C0ZM56-F1
#
_entry.id   AF-A0A7C0ZM56-F1
#
_cell.length_a   1.000
_cell.length_b   1.000
_cell.length_c   1.000
_cell.angle_alpha   90.00
_cell.angle_beta   90.00
_cell.angle_gamma   90.00
#
_symmetry.space_group_name_H-M   'P 1'
#
loop_
_entity.id
_entity.type
_entity.pdbx_description
1 polymer ?
#
loop_
_entity_poly.entity_id
_entity_poly.type
_entity_poly.pdbx_seq_one_letter_code
_entity_poly.pdbx_strand_id
1 'polypeptide(L)'
;MLTQTLLDAPIIHWGDYYYFIHQITDGVPELVSALLTEIADRIIELTGAGVDKIDKIATIESMGIPIGTALSFATRIPLVIIRKRKYELPGEIAVHQSTGYSKEELYLNGIEKGDRVMVVDDVISTGGTIKAVIQALKLAGALMCDVVAIIERGEGAQDLRRGWSNLKPNAPYAERSTYVAGLRH
;
A
#
# COMPACT_ATOMS: atom_id res chain seq x y z
N MET A 1 3.47 -19.54 1.38
CA MET A 1 2.88 -19.65 2.74
C MET A 1 1.73 -18.67 2.91
N LEU A 2 1.84 -17.42 2.45
CA LEU A 2 0.78 -16.39 2.51
C LEU A 2 -0.64 -16.88 2.12
N THR A 3 -0.79 -17.56 0.98
CA THR A 3 -2.11 -18.06 0.55
C THR A 3 -2.74 -19.00 1.56
N GLN A 4 -1.93 -19.88 2.16
CA GLN A 4 -2.40 -20.83 3.16
C GLN A 4 -2.78 -20.12 4.46
N THR A 5 -1.98 -19.16 4.92
CA THR A 5 -2.30 -18.41 6.15
C THR A 5 -3.55 -17.56 6.01
N LEU A 6 -3.85 -17.07 4.80
CA LEU A 6 -5.12 -16.40 4.49
C LEU A 6 -6.31 -17.36 4.49
N LEU A 7 -6.17 -18.57 3.94
CA LEU A 7 -7.21 -19.61 3.96
C LEU A 7 -7.53 -20.08 5.38
N ASP A 8 -6.49 -20.18 6.22
CA ASP A 8 -6.60 -20.64 7.61
C ASP A 8 -6.95 -19.51 8.59
N ALA A 9 -7.09 -18.27 8.09
CA ALA A 9 -7.37 -17.11 8.93
C ALA A 9 -8.71 -17.27 9.67
N PRO A 10 -8.74 -17.12 11.00
CA PRO A 10 -9.99 -17.22 11.75
C PRO A 10 -10.96 -16.13 11.32
N ILE A 11 -12.23 -16.53 11.12
CA ILE A 11 -13.32 -15.61 10.82
C ILE A 11 -14.12 -15.39 12.08
N ILE A 12 -14.25 -14.13 12.49
CA ILE A 12 -15.09 -13.69 13.58
C ILE A 12 -16.35 -13.03 13.04
N HIS A 13 -17.44 -13.11 13.81
CA HIS A 13 -18.69 -12.43 13.52
C HIS A 13 -18.79 -11.18 14.40
N TRP A 14 -18.79 -10.00 13.78
CA TRP A 14 -18.88 -8.71 14.45
C TRP A 14 -20.19 -8.02 14.08
N GLY A 15 -21.18 -8.07 14.96
CA GLY A 15 -22.50 -7.52 14.68
C GLY A 15 -23.13 -8.20 13.47
N ASP A 16 -23.25 -7.48 12.35
CA ASP A 16 -23.89 -7.96 11.12
C ASP A 16 -22.90 -8.34 10.00
N TYR A 17 -21.59 -8.40 10.29
CA TYR A 17 -20.58 -8.75 9.28
C TYR A 17 -19.56 -9.78 9.77
N TYR A 18 -19.05 -10.56 8.82
CA TYR A 18 -17.92 -11.46 9.02
C TYR A 18 -16.60 -10.72 8.77
N TYR A 19 -15.63 -10.95 9.64
CA TYR A 19 -14.31 -10.34 9.55
C TYR A 19 -13.25 -11.43 9.72
N PHE A 20 -12.34 -11.57 8.76
CA PHE A 20 -11.18 -12.44 8.95
C PHE A 20 -10.11 -11.68 9.72
N ILE A 21 -9.47 -12.34 10.67
CA ILE A 21 -8.31 -11.81 11.40
C ILE A 21 -7.06 -12.45 10.82
N HIS A 22 -6.10 -11.64 10.38
CA HIS A 22 -4.85 -12.14 9.85
C HIS A 22 -3.67 -11.33 10.37
N GLN A 23 -2.57 -12.01 10.65
CA GLN A 23 -1.32 -11.42 11.14
C GLN A 23 -0.79 -10.23 10.31
N ILE A 24 -1.08 -10.20 9.01
CA ILE A 24 -0.69 -9.07 8.13
C ILE A 24 -1.61 -7.86 8.26
N THR A 25 -2.91 -8.09 8.46
CA THR A 25 -3.92 -7.01 8.46
C THR A 25 -4.27 -6.51 9.85
N ASP A 26 -3.99 -7.32 10.87
CA ASP A 26 -4.44 -7.06 12.23
C ASP A 26 -3.28 -7.13 13.25
N GLY A 27 -2.11 -7.63 12.83
CA GLY A 27 -0.95 -7.79 13.70
C GLY A 27 -1.12 -8.88 14.77
N VAL A 28 -2.15 -9.73 14.66
CA VAL A 28 -2.47 -10.79 15.62
C VAL A 28 -2.71 -12.14 14.91
N PRO A 29 -2.35 -13.29 15.53
CA PRO A 29 -1.75 -13.42 16.86
C PRO A 29 -0.29 -12.93 16.94
N GLU A 30 0.56 -13.34 16.01
CA GLU A 30 1.91 -12.80 15.84
C GLU A 30 2.24 -12.66 14.36
N LEU A 31 3.04 -11.65 14.04
CA LEU A 31 3.54 -11.45 12.68
C LEU A 31 4.85 -12.21 12.49
N VAL A 32 4.80 -13.27 11.68
CA VAL A 32 5.96 -14.13 11.45
C VAL A 32 6.89 -13.54 10.39
N SER A 33 8.19 -13.44 10.68
CA SER A 33 9.20 -12.87 9.77
C SER A 33 9.26 -13.57 8.42
N ALA A 34 9.13 -14.90 8.39
CA ALA A 34 9.10 -15.67 7.14
C ALA A 34 7.96 -15.25 6.21
N LEU A 35 6.84 -14.79 6.75
CA LEU A 35 5.71 -14.29 5.94
C LEU A 35 6.04 -12.93 5.35
N LEU A 36 6.67 -12.04 6.12
CA LEU A 36 7.14 -10.76 5.64
C LEU A 36 8.21 -10.90 4.55
N THR A 37 9.13 -11.86 4.71
CA THR A 37 10.13 -12.20 3.69
C THR A 37 9.44 -12.68 2.41
N GLU A 38 8.51 -13.65 2.49
CA GLU A 38 7.77 -14.11 1.31
C GLU A 38 7.01 -12.96 0.62
N ILE A 39 6.38 -12.07 1.39
CA ILE A 39 5.68 -10.91 0.83
C ILE A 39 6.64 -9.98 0.11
N ALA A 40 7.76 -9.61 0.73
CA ALA A 40 8.75 -8.74 0.11
C ALA A 40 9.31 -9.36 -1.17
N ASP A 41 9.68 -10.64 -1.14
CA ASP A 41 10.19 -11.37 -2.31
C ASP A 41 9.17 -11.37 -3.45
N ARG A 42 7.89 -11.65 -3.16
CA ARG A 42 6.81 -11.58 -4.16
C ARG A 42 6.64 -10.18 -4.75
N ILE A 43 6.70 -9.14 -3.92
CA ILE A 43 6.63 -7.75 -4.41
C ILE A 43 7.78 -7.48 -5.38
N ILE A 44 9.01 -7.86 -5.01
CA ILE A 44 10.20 -7.68 -5.85
C ILE A 44 10.07 -8.44 -7.17
N GLU A 45 9.66 -9.71 -7.14
CA GLU A 45 9.44 -10.53 -8.33
C GLU A 45 8.43 -9.90 -9.29
N LEU A 46 7.32 -9.37 -8.76
CA LEU A 46 6.27 -8.74 -9.55
C LEU A 46 6.69 -7.42 -10.16
N THR A 47 7.39 -6.59 -9.38
CA THR A 47 7.95 -5.33 -9.88
C THR A 47 9.06 -5.60 -10.91
N GLY A 48 9.80 -6.71 -10.76
CA GLY A 48 10.88 -7.13 -11.65
C GLY A 48 11.97 -6.06 -11.76
N ALA A 49 12.52 -5.87 -12.96
CA ALA A 49 13.56 -4.86 -13.21
C ALA A 49 13.13 -3.40 -12.97
N GLY A 50 11.85 -3.15 -12.68
CA GLY A 50 11.37 -1.83 -12.26
C GLY A 50 11.79 -1.45 -10.84
N VAL A 51 12.15 -2.43 -9.99
CA VAL A 51 12.44 -2.19 -8.57
C VAL A 51 13.65 -1.27 -8.40
N ASP A 52 14.68 -1.41 -9.25
CA ASP A 52 15.90 -0.59 -9.25
C ASP A 52 15.64 0.88 -9.65
N LYS A 53 14.42 1.20 -10.10
CA LYS A 53 14.01 2.55 -10.48
C LYS A 53 13.18 3.24 -9.41
N ILE A 54 12.92 2.58 -8.29
CA ILE A 54 12.15 3.16 -7.19
C ILE A 54 13.12 3.87 -6.24
N ASP A 55 12.83 5.14 -5.93
CA ASP A 55 13.63 5.96 -5.01
C ASP A 55 13.10 5.89 -3.58
N LYS A 56 11.79 5.67 -3.40
CA LYS A 56 11.13 5.60 -2.10
C LYS A 56 10.02 4.55 -2.10
N ILE A 57 9.92 3.80 -1.01
CA ILE A 57 8.72 3.02 -0.67
C ILE A 57 7.88 3.88 0.27
N ALA A 58 6.59 4.02 0.01
CA ALA A 58 5.66 4.73 0.88
C ALA A 58 4.60 3.75 1.41
N THR A 59 4.28 3.84 2.70
CA THR A 59 3.22 3.03 3.33
C THR A 59 2.38 3.88 4.25
N ILE A 60 1.12 3.50 4.44
CA ILE A 60 0.22 4.12 5.40
C ILE A 60 0.35 3.41 6.74
N GLU A 61 0.30 4.17 7.84
CA GLU A 61 0.26 3.55 9.16
C GLU A 61 -1.09 2.86 9.42
N SER A 62 -1.15 1.73 10.12
CA SER A 62 -0.03 1.07 10.82
C SER A 62 0.38 -0.27 10.20
N MET A 63 -0.54 -0.99 9.55
CA MET A 63 -0.34 -2.38 9.13
C MET A 63 0.47 -2.53 7.84
N GLY A 64 0.55 -1.49 7.02
CA GLY A 64 1.53 -1.46 5.93
C GLY A 64 2.99 -1.33 6.41
N ILE A 65 3.24 -0.84 7.64
CA ILE A 65 4.62 -0.58 8.14
C ILE A 65 5.49 -1.84 8.15
N PRO A 66 5.06 -3.01 8.68
CA PRO A 66 5.88 -4.21 8.63
C PRO A 66 6.21 -4.67 7.21
N ILE A 67 5.26 -4.57 6.28
CA ILE A 67 5.46 -4.91 4.87
C ILE A 67 6.49 -3.97 4.23
N GLY A 68 6.27 -2.65 4.36
CA GLY A 68 7.18 -1.65 3.83
C GLY A 68 8.59 -1.75 4.45
N THR A 69 8.67 -2.11 5.73
CA THR A 69 9.95 -2.33 6.42
C THR A 69 10.68 -3.53 5.81
N ALA A 70 10.01 -4.68 5.69
CA ALA A 70 10.62 -5.87 5.10
C ALA A 70 11.09 -5.62 3.65
N LEU A 71 10.27 -4.94 2.84
CA LEU A 71 10.62 -4.57 1.48
C LEU A 71 11.81 -3.60 1.43
N SER A 72 11.84 -2.60 2.31
CA SER A 72 12.94 -1.64 2.42
C SER A 72 14.25 -2.33 2.79
N PHE A 73 14.22 -3.28 3.73
CA PHE A 73 15.40 -4.08 4.09
C PHE A 73 15.91 -4.94 2.93
N ALA A 74 15.00 -5.57 2.18
CA ALA A 74 15.33 -6.43 1.06
C ALA A 74 15.90 -5.65 -0.13
N THR A 75 15.35 -4.47 -0.42
CA THR A 75 15.70 -3.66 -1.61
C THR A 75 16.70 -2.54 -1.35
N ARG A 76 16.93 -2.17 -0.08
CA ARG A 76 17.69 -0.98 0.35
C ARG A 76 17.08 0.36 -0.08
N ILE A 77 15.84 0.35 -0.57
CA ILE A 77 15.10 1.57 -0.88
C ILE A 77 14.57 2.16 0.44
N PRO A 78 14.74 3.47 0.70
CA PRO A 78 14.20 4.12 1.90
C PRO A 78 12.68 3.99 2.04
N LEU A 79 12.22 3.75 3.27
CA LEU A 79 10.80 3.72 3.62
C LEU A 79 10.33 5.09 4.14
N VAL A 80 9.22 5.57 3.58
CA VAL A 80 8.42 6.71 4.04
C VAL A 80 7.14 6.17 4.66
N ILE A 81 6.83 6.62 5.87
CA ILE A 81 5.59 6.24 6.56
C ILE A 81 4.66 7.46 6.58
N ILE A 82 3.48 7.31 5.99
CA ILE A 82 2.39 8.28 6.00
C ILE A 82 1.65 8.16 7.34
N ARG A 83 1.55 9.27 8.06
CA ARG A 83 1.12 9.31 9.48
C ARG A 83 -0.22 10.03 9.63
N LYS A 84 -1.07 9.61 10.56
CA LYS A 84 -2.27 10.33 11.03
C LYS A 84 -1.90 11.54 11.88
N ARG A 85 -0.74 11.51 12.53
CA ARG A 85 -0.21 12.65 13.30
C ARG A 85 0.60 13.58 12.39
N LYS A 86 0.31 14.87 12.49
CA LYS A 86 1.09 15.97 11.92
C LYS A 86 2.36 16.21 12.75
N TYR A 87 3.50 16.42 12.09
CA TYR A 87 4.79 16.68 12.76
C TYR A 87 5.33 18.09 12.51
N GLU A 88 4.70 18.88 11.64
CA GLU A 88 5.07 20.27 11.33
C GLU A 88 6.50 20.42 10.77
N LEU A 89 6.97 19.38 10.08
CA LEU A 89 8.27 19.40 9.40
C LEU A 89 8.20 20.18 8.09
N PRO A 90 9.31 20.81 7.65
CA PRO A 90 9.38 21.43 6.34
C PRO A 90 9.06 20.44 5.22
N GLY A 91 8.14 20.80 4.33
CA GLY A 91 7.72 19.94 3.21
C GLY A 91 6.68 18.88 3.57
N GLU A 92 6.11 18.91 4.77
CA GLU A 92 4.99 18.03 5.13
C GLU A 92 3.74 18.36 4.30
N ILE A 93 3.14 17.34 3.69
CA ILE A 93 1.98 17.46 2.81
C ILE A 93 0.78 16.76 3.45
N ALA A 94 -0.32 17.51 3.61
CA ALA A 94 -1.59 16.95 4.03
C ALA A 94 -2.19 16.06 2.93
N VAL A 95 -2.66 14.89 3.33
CA VAL A 95 -3.34 13.91 2.50
C VAL A 95 -4.79 13.88 2.95
N HIS A 96 -5.65 14.54 2.19
CA HIS A 96 -7.07 14.65 2.53
C HIS A 96 -7.82 13.38 2.10
N GLN A 97 -8.01 12.44 3.02
CA GLN A 97 -8.85 11.29 2.78
C GLN A 97 -10.32 11.64 3.07
N SER A 98 -11.18 11.60 2.05
CA SER A 98 -12.62 11.66 2.23
C SER A 98 -13.21 10.29 1.95
N THR A 99 -13.64 9.58 3.00
CA THR A 99 -14.60 8.50 2.85
C THR A 99 -16.01 9.07 3.08
N GLY A 100 -17.06 8.43 2.55
CA GLY A 100 -18.44 8.91 2.71
C GLY A 100 -18.91 9.04 4.16
N TYR A 101 -18.17 8.46 5.12
CA TYR A 101 -18.52 8.41 6.54
C TYR A 101 -17.48 9.05 7.46
N SER A 102 -16.25 9.32 6.99
CA SER A 102 -15.20 9.97 7.77
C SER A 102 -14.23 10.78 6.91
N LYS A 103 -13.76 11.91 7.45
CA LYS A 103 -12.57 12.60 6.96
C LYS A 103 -11.42 12.23 7.89
N GLU A 104 -10.40 11.59 7.34
CA GLU A 104 -9.14 11.37 8.04
C GLU A 104 -8.05 12.21 7.36
N GLU A 105 -7.27 12.90 8.17
CA GLU A 105 -6.10 13.64 7.70
C GLU A 105 -4.89 12.73 7.89
N LEU A 106 -4.16 12.48 6.80
CA LEU A 106 -2.84 11.89 6.86
C LEU A 106 -1.78 12.91 6.45
N TYR A 107 -0.53 12.63 6.78
CA TYR A 107 0.59 13.54 6.57
C TYR A 107 1.75 12.76 5.94
N LEU A 108 2.14 13.22 4.76
CA LEU A 108 3.25 12.70 3.98
C LEU A 108 4.48 13.59 4.21
N ASN A 109 5.62 12.95 4.47
CA ASN A 109 6.90 13.61 4.72
C ASN A 109 8.00 12.92 3.92
N GLY A 110 9.14 13.59 3.72
CA GLY A 110 10.35 12.96 3.15
C GLY A 110 10.22 12.57 1.67
N ILE A 111 9.32 13.24 0.94
CA ILE A 111 9.16 13.11 -0.50
C ILE A 111 9.61 14.42 -1.16
N GLU A 112 10.42 14.27 -2.21
CA GLU A 112 10.92 15.37 -3.02
C GLU A 112 10.36 15.33 -4.44
N LYS A 113 10.40 16.47 -5.12
CA LYS A 113 9.99 16.57 -6.53
C LYS A 113 10.86 15.65 -7.39
N GLY A 114 10.22 14.78 -8.15
CA GLY A 114 10.88 13.83 -9.05
C GLY A 114 11.12 12.44 -8.46
N ASP A 115 10.93 12.26 -7.14
CA ASP A 115 11.03 10.94 -6.50
C ASP A 115 10.12 9.93 -7.19
N ARG A 116 10.65 8.74 -7.49
CA ARG A 116 9.90 7.59 -7.99
C ARG A 116 9.42 6.75 -6.82
N VAL A 117 8.12 6.77 -6.57
CA VAL A 117 7.52 6.24 -5.36
C VAL A 117 6.69 5.00 -5.66
N MET A 118 6.95 3.93 -4.93
CA MET A 118 6.05 2.77 -4.83
C MET A 118 5.23 2.89 -3.55
N VAL A 119 3.91 2.78 -3.64
CA VAL A 119 3.06 2.65 -2.44
C VAL A 119 2.81 1.19 -2.14
N VAL A 120 3.01 0.79 -0.89
CA VAL A 120 2.67 -0.54 -0.38
C VAL A 120 1.70 -0.42 0.79
N ASP A 121 0.73 -1.32 0.86
CA ASP A 121 -0.21 -1.40 1.97
C ASP A 121 -0.67 -2.85 2.22
N ASP A 122 -1.31 -3.11 3.36
CA ASP A 122 -1.82 -4.43 3.70
C ASP A 122 -3.13 -4.74 2.94
N VAL A 123 -4.08 -3.81 2.94
CA VAL A 123 -5.42 -3.99 2.35
C VAL A 123 -5.80 -2.82 1.48
N ILE A 124 -6.34 -3.13 0.30
CA ILE A 124 -7.16 -2.20 -0.45
C ILE A 124 -8.63 -2.55 -0.36
N SER A 125 -9.43 -1.66 0.24
CA SER A 125 -10.89 -1.79 0.27
C SER A 125 -11.56 -0.99 -0.86
N THR A 126 -12.02 0.23 -0.59
CA THR A 126 -12.59 1.15 -1.61
C THR A 126 -11.52 1.85 -2.46
N GLY A 127 -10.25 1.72 -2.06
CA GLY A 127 -9.12 2.45 -2.65
C GLY A 127 -9.06 3.94 -2.31
N GLY A 128 -9.97 4.46 -1.48
CA GLY A 128 -10.04 5.89 -1.13
C GLY A 128 -8.74 6.43 -0.52
N THR A 129 -8.11 5.68 0.40
CA THR A 129 -6.82 6.03 1.02
C THR A 129 -5.73 6.20 -0.05
N ILE A 130 -5.56 5.17 -0.89
CA ILE A 130 -4.55 5.16 -1.93
C ILE A 130 -4.78 6.28 -2.95
N LYS A 131 -6.04 6.57 -3.32
CA LYS A 131 -6.39 7.70 -4.20
C LYS A 131 -5.94 9.03 -3.60
N ALA A 132 -6.17 9.25 -2.31
CA ALA A 132 -5.72 10.46 -1.62
C ALA A 132 -4.19 10.55 -1.56
N VAL A 133 -3.51 9.44 -1.28
CA VAL A 133 -2.03 9.35 -1.28
C VAL A 133 -1.44 9.65 -2.67
N ILE A 134 -2.03 9.09 -3.74
CA ILE A 134 -1.63 9.40 -5.13
C ILE A 134 -1.76 10.90 -5.41
N GLN A 135 -2.86 11.53 -4.98
CA GLN A 135 -3.05 12.97 -5.15
C GLN A 135 -2.02 13.79 -4.38
N ALA A 136 -1.71 13.44 -3.14
CA ALA A 136 -0.69 14.10 -2.35
C ALA A 136 0.71 13.97 -2.96
N LEU A 137 1.08 12.78 -3.45
CA LEU A 137 2.34 12.54 -4.15
C LEU A 137 2.44 13.34 -5.46
N LYS A 138 1.32 13.48 -6.18
CA LYS A 138 1.25 14.36 -7.36
C LYS A 138 1.47 15.82 -6.99
N LEU A 139 0.88 16.29 -5.88
CA LEU A 139 1.10 17.66 -5.38
C LEU A 139 2.56 17.88 -4.93
N ALA A 140 3.20 16.86 -4.38
CA ALA A 140 4.64 16.86 -4.06
C ALA A 140 5.54 16.94 -5.31
N GLY A 141 4.98 16.68 -6.50
CA GLY A 141 5.74 16.56 -7.74
C GLY A 141 6.48 15.22 -7.88
N ALA A 142 6.11 14.21 -7.09
CA ALA A 142 6.64 12.87 -7.18
C ALA A 142 6.00 12.07 -8.32
N LEU A 143 6.70 11.04 -8.77
CA LEU A 143 6.29 10.10 -9.79
C LEU A 143 5.85 8.81 -9.13
N MET A 144 4.54 8.57 -9.09
CA MET A 144 4.02 7.29 -8.65
C MET A 144 4.33 6.21 -9.68
N CYS A 145 5.05 5.18 -9.26
CA CYS A 145 5.52 4.07 -10.09
C CYS A 145 4.62 2.83 -9.97
N ASP A 146 4.23 2.48 -8.74
CA ASP A 146 3.50 1.25 -8.46
C ASP A 146 2.66 1.40 -7.17
N VAL A 147 1.59 0.60 -7.08
CA VAL A 147 0.75 0.44 -5.91
C VAL A 147 0.56 -1.06 -5.69
N VAL A 148 1.00 -1.53 -4.53
CA VAL A 148 0.88 -2.94 -4.14
C VAL A 148 0.10 -3.06 -2.85
N ALA A 149 -0.92 -3.90 -2.84
CA ALA A 149 -1.68 -4.26 -1.64
C ALA A 149 -1.66 -5.78 -1.46
N ILE A 150 -1.52 -6.26 -0.24
CA ILE A 150 -1.48 -7.72 -0.01
C ILE A 150 -2.87 -8.33 -0.25
N ILE A 151 -3.93 -7.64 0.16
CA ILE A 151 -5.32 -8.14 0.08
C ILE A 151 -6.23 -7.09 -0.57
N GLU A 152 -7.16 -7.53 -1.41
CA GLU A 152 -8.27 -6.70 -1.93
C GLU A 152 -9.57 -7.12 -1.24
N ARG A 153 -10.33 -6.14 -0.76
CA ARG A 153 -11.68 -6.31 -0.20
C ARG A 153 -12.66 -5.45 -0.99
N GLY A 154 -13.50 -6.07 -1.81
CA GLY A 154 -14.44 -5.35 -2.70
C GLY A 154 -13.81 -4.94 -4.03
N GLU A 155 -14.25 -3.82 -4.61
CA GLU A 155 -13.91 -3.43 -5.99
C GLU A 155 -12.83 -2.33 -6.09
N GLY A 156 -12.28 -1.83 -4.97
CA GLY A 156 -11.44 -0.63 -4.99
C GLY A 156 -10.14 -0.77 -5.77
N ALA A 157 -9.55 -1.97 -5.85
CA ALA A 157 -8.35 -2.18 -6.66
C ALA A 157 -8.68 -2.25 -8.16
N GLN A 158 -9.84 -2.78 -8.53
CA GLN A 158 -10.35 -2.68 -9.92
C GLN A 158 -10.62 -1.22 -10.32
N ASP A 159 -11.22 -0.43 -9.44
CA ASP A 159 -11.46 1.00 -9.67
C ASP A 159 -10.17 1.80 -9.82
N LEU A 160 -9.16 1.50 -8.99
CA LEU A 160 -7.83 2.09 -9.13
C LEU A 160 -7.23 1.77 -10.50
N ARG A 161 -7.25 0.50 -10.93
CA ARG A 161 -6.76 0.09 -12.25
C ARG A 161 -7.44 0.87 -13.37
N ARG A 162 -8.77 0.96 -13.35
CA ARG A 162 -9.53 1.72 -14.36
C ARG A 162 -9.16 3.20 -14.38
N GLY A 163 -9.05 3.84 -13.22
CA GLY A 163 -8.67 5.24 -13.11
C GLY A 163 -7.22 5.48 -13.56
N TRP A 164 -6.32 4.54 -13.28
CA TRP A 164 -4.90 4.61 -13.62
C TRP A 164 -4.65 4.51 -15.12
N SER A 165 -5.31 3.58 -15.81
CA SER A 165 -5.24 3.44 -17.28
C SER A 165 -5.63 4.72 -18.02
N ASN A 166 -6.53 5.53 -17.43
CA ASN A 166 -6.96 6.82 -17.98
C ASN A 166 -5.96 7.96 -17.72
N LEU A 167 -5.04 7.81 -16.77
CA LEU A 167 -4.13 8.89 -16.35
C LEU A 167 -2.78 8.90 -17.08
N LYS A 168 -2.29 7.76 -17.61
CA LYS A 168 -1.05 7.70 -18.41
C LYS A 168 -1.02 6.53 -19.41
N PRO A 169 -1.30 6.76 -20.71
CA PRO A 169 -1.18 5.71 -21.73
C PRO A 169 0.27 5.28 -22.05
N ASN A 170 1.31 6.03 -21.62
CA ASN A 170 2.70 5.87 -22.09
C ASN A 170 3.75 5.74 -20.96
N ALA A 171 3.38 5.32 -19.75
CA ALA A 171 4.35 5.01 -18.71
C ALA A 171 4.78 3.53 -18.84
N PRO A 172 6.05 3.21 -19.17
CA PRO A 172 6.49 1.84 -19.47
C PRO A 172 6.37 0.84 -18.29
N TYR A 173 5.97 1.30 -17.11
CA TYR A 173 5.80 0.52 -15.89
C TYR A 173 4.34 0.42 -15.40
N ALA A 174 3.40 1.15 -16.03
CA ALA A 174 2.03 1.32 -15.54
C ALA A 174 1.07 0.14 -15.81
N GLU A 175 1.47 -0.86 -16.60
CA GLU A 175 0.64 -2.03 -16.90
C GLU A 175 0.66 -3.11 -15.80
N ARG A 176 1.51 -2.98 -14.77
CA ARG A 176 1.77 -4.09 -13.81
C ARG A 176 1.22 -3.90 -12.40
N SER A 177 0.70 -2.73 -12.09
CA SER A 177 0.55 -2.26 -10.72
C SER A 177 -0.88 -2.37 -10.19
N THR A 178 -1.32 -3.60 -9.91
CA THR A 178 -2.26 -3.93 -8.81
C THR A 178 -2.21 -5.45 -8.65
N TYR A 179 -1.22 -5.95 -7.91
CA TYR A 179 -1.27 -7.33 -7.44
C TYR A 179 -2.02 -7.38 -6.12
N VAL A 180 -2.89 -8.38 -6.02
CA VAL A 180 -3.64 -8.79 -4.83
C VAL A 180 -3.18 -10.19 -4.53
N ALA A 181 -2.37 -10.32 -3.51
CA ALA A 181 -1.80 -11.59 -3.07
C ALA A 181 -2.78 -12.34 -2.15
N GLY A 182 -4.05 -12.52 -2.54
CA GLY A 182 -4.98 -13.21 -1.66
C GLY A 182 -6.43 -13.11 -2.07
N LEU A 183 -7.02 -14.29 -2.35
CA LEU A 183 -8.45 -14.63 -2.47
C LEU A 183 -9.41 -13.49 -2.85
N ARG A 184 -9.95 -13.60 -4.06
CA ARG A 184 -11.27 -13.03 -4.36
C ARG A 184 -12.29 -13.76 -3.47
N HIS A 185 -12.79 -13.09 -2.44
CA HIS A 185 -14.03 -13.49 -1.77
C HIS A 185 -15.17 -12.62 -2.28
#